data_AF-A0A8J7SEZ4-F1
#
_entry.id   AF-A0A8J7SEZ4-F1
#
_cell.length_a   1.000
_cell.length_b   1.000
_cell.length_c   1.000
_cell.angle_alpha   90.00
_cell.angle_beta   90.00
_cell.angle_gamma   90.00
#
_symmetry.space_group_name_H-M   'P 1'
#
loop_
_entity.id
_entity.type
_entity.pdbx_description
1 polymer ?
#
loop_
_entity_poly.entity_id
_entity_poly.type
_entity_poly.pdbx_seq_one_letter_code
_entity_poly.pdbx_strand_id
1 'polypeptide(L)'
;MNDIQVFLATYAQPLIWLVIALVLLILEAATVQMVSIWFCVGAVAAVIAAILGGSVAVQIIVFVAVSGLTLAFTRKFVKKVLHVKKTPTNADSVIGAVG
;
A
#
# COMPACT_ATOMS: atom_id res chain seq x y z
N MET A 1 -5.15 34.30 18.19
CA MET A 1 -4.36 33.18 17.62
C MET A 1 -4.00 33.60 16.21
N ASN A 2 -2.71 33.66 15.86
CA ASN A 2 -2.26 34.24 14.59
C ASN A 2 -2.60 33.27 13.43
N ASP A 3 -2.72 33.77 12.20
CA ASP A 3 -3.16 32.98 11.04
C ASP A 3 -2.34 31.70 10.83
N ILE A 4 -1.04 31.75 11.12
CA ILE A 4 -0.13 30.60 11.07
C ILE A 4 -0.57 29.51 12.07
N GLN A 5 -0.97 29.88 13.28
CA GLN A 5 -1.39 28.92 14.31
C GLN A 5 -2.73 28.28 13.96
N VAL A 6 -3.64 29.02 13.33
CA VAL A 6 -4.91 28.48 12.82
C VAL A 6 -4.66 27.52 11.66
N PHE A 7 -3.80 27.90 10.71
CA PHE A 7 -3.39 27.04 9.61
C PHE A 7 -2.77 25.73 10.12
N LEU A 8 -1.80 25.80 11.03
CA LEU A 8 -1.17 24.61 11.59
C LEU A 8 -2.18 23.75 12.35
N ALA A 9 -3.06 24.33 13.15
CA ALA A 9 -4.07 23.58 13.90
C ALA A 9 -5.08 22.87 12.98
N THR A 10 -5.47 23.48 11.86
CA THR A 10 -6.45 22.91 10.92
C THR A 10 -5.83 21.88 9.97
N TYR A 11 -4.58 22.07 9.54
CA TYR A 11 -3.96 21.26 8.48
C TYR A 11 -2.84 20.31 8.95
N ALA A 12 -2.39 20.36 10.21
CA ALA A 12 -1.33 19.48 10.70
C ALA A 12 -1.65 17.99 10.54
N GLN A 13 -2.89 17.57 10.82
CA GLN A 13 -3.30 16.17 10.73
C GLN A 13 -3.23 15.63 9.28
N PRO A 14 -3.85 16.27 8.27
CA PRO A 14 -3.67 15.89 6.87
C PRO A 14 -2.21 15.91 6.40
N LEU A 15 -1.42 16.92 6.82
CA LEU A 15 -0.01 17.03 6.44
C LEU A 15 0.83 15.88 6.95
N ILE A 16 0.58 15.39 8.17
CA ILE A 16 1.26 14.22 8.74
C ILE A 16 1.02 12.98 7.85
N TRP A 17 -0.22 12.73 7.44
CA TRP A 17 -0.53 11.60 6.55
C TRP A 17 0.11 11.74 5.17
N LEU A 18 0.21 12.97 4.66
CA LEU A 18 0.86 13.26 3.39
C LEU A 18 2.38 12.98 3.46
N VAL A 19 3.02 13.38 4.56
CA VAL A 19 4.44 13.07 4.83
C VAL A 19 4.66 11.56 4.94
N ILE A 20 3.78 10.85 5.67
CA ILE A 20 3.85 9.39 5.79
C ILE A 20 3.73 8.74 4.41
N ALA A 21 2.77 9.16 3.58
CA ALA A 21 2.60 8.65 2.22
C ALA A 21 3.84 8.87 1.35
N LEU A 22 4.46 10.04 1.45
CA LEU A 22 5.68 10.38 0.71
C LEU A 22 6.87 9.50 1.15
N VAL A 23 7.06 9.31 2.46
CA VAL A 23 8.13 8.45 2.98
C VAL A 23 7.93 6.99 2.52
N LEU A 24 6.71 6.47 2.56
CA LEU A 24 6.40 5.14 2.07
C LEU A 24 6.66 4.99 0.57
N LEU A 25 6.39 6.02 -0.22
CA LEU A 25 6.67 6.03 -1.65
C LEU A 25 8.18 6.02 -1.96
N ILE A 26 8.98 6.77 -1.19
CA ILE A 26 10.45 6.76 -1.32
C ILE A 26 11.02 5.39 -0.92
N LEU A 27 10.52 4.80 0.17
CA LEU A 27 10.93 3.45 0.59
C LEU A 27 10.54 2.39 -0.43
N GLU A 28 9.39 2.51 -1.09
CA GLU A 28 9.01 1.66 -2.22
C GLU A 28 10.00 1.81 -3.38
N ALA A 29 10.35 3.04 -3.77
CA ALA A 29 11.30 3.25 -4.87
C ALA A 29 12.68 2.63 -4.56
N ALA A 30 13.04 2.53 -3.29
CA ALA A 30 14.27 1.88 -2.83
C ALA A 30 14.15 0.35 -2.66
N THR A 31 12.95 -0.24 -2.64
CA THR A 31 12.73 -1.66 -2.36
C THR A 31 11.92 -2.35 -3.48
N VAL A 32 12.31 -3.55 -3.91
CA VAL A 32 11.52 -4.34 -4.89
C VAL A 32 10.26 -4.98 -4.24
N GLN A 33 9.80 -4.44 -3.11
CA GLN A 33 8.61 -4.90 -2.40
C GLN A 33 7.40 -4.14 -2.94
N MET A 34 6.54 -4.79 -3.72
CA MET A 34 5.28 -4.25 -4.26
C MET A 34 4.19 -4.04 -3.18
N VAL A 35 4.57 -3.65 -1.95
CA VAL A 35 3.68 -3.61 -0.79
C VAL A 35 3.32 -2.17 -0.43
N SER A 36 4.21 -1.20 -0.57
CA SER A 36 4.00 0.18 -0.09
C SER A 36 3.18 1.05 -1.02
N ILE A 37 3.07 0.71 -2.31
CA ILE A 37 2.06 1.33 -3.20
C ILE A 37 0.64 1.16 -2.62
N TRP A 38 0.33 0.00 -2.04
CA TRP A 38 -0.99 -0.25 -1.46
C TRP A 38 -1.24 0.56 -0.19
N PHE A 39 -0.18 0.81 0.59
CA PHE A 39 -0.23 1.72 1.73
C PHE A 39 -0.40 3.19 1.30
N CYS A 40 0.12 3.62 0.14
CA CYS A 40 -0.17 4.95 -0.41
C CYS A 40 -1.67 5.13 -0.70
N VAL A 41 -2.35 4.12 -1.27
CA VAL A 41 -3.80 4.18 -1.51
C VAL A 41 -4.57 4.29 -0.20
N GLY A 42 -4.16 3.53 0.83
CA GLY A 42 -4.74 3.66 2.17
C GLY A 42 -4.51 5.04 2.80
N ALA A 43 -3.33 5.64 2.60
CA ALA A 43 -3.00 6.95 3.13
C ALA A 43 -3.87 8.05 2.50
N VAL A 44 -4.11 7.98 1.18
CA VAL A 44 -5.05 8.88 0.48
C VAL A 44 -6.46 8.74 1.05
N ALA A 45 -6.93 7.51 1.30
CA ALA A 45 -8.24 7.28 1.91
C ALA A 45 -8.34 7.86 3.34
N ALA A 46 -7.26 7.77 4.13
CA ALA A 46 -7.18 8.37 5.46
C ALA A 46 -7.20 9.91 5.40
N VAL A 47 -6.56 10.52 4.41
CA VAL A 47 -6.63 11.97 4.17
C VAL A 47 -8.07 12.39 3.85
N ILE A 48 -8.79 11.63 3.03
CA ILE A 48 -10.21 11.90 2.74
C ILE A 48 -11.03 11.82 4.03
N ALA A 49 -10.82 10.78 4.84
CA ALA A 49 -11.51 10.65 6.14
C ALA A 49 -11.18 11.82 7.10
N ALA A 50 -9.94 12.33 7.07
CA ALA A 50 -9.53 13.49 7.86
C ALA A 50 -10.22 14.78 7.38
N ILE A 51 -10.32 15.01 6.07
CA ILE A 51 -11.02 16.18 5.49
C ILE A 51 -12.52 16.14 5.82
N LEU A 52 -13.12 14.96 5.89
CA LEU A 52 -14.52 14.78 6.30
C LEU A 52 -14.76 14.94 7.81
N GLY A 53 -13.73 15.27 8.59
CA GLY A 53 -13.84 15.47 10.05
C GLY A 53 -13.85 14.17 10.85
N GLY A 54 -13.45 13.04 10.26
CA GLY A 54 -13.32 11.77 10.98
C GLY A 54 -12.25 11.83 12.07
N SER A 55 -12.52 11.22 13.22
CA SER A 55 -11.56 11.13 14.32
C SER A 55 -10.30 10.36 13.91
N VAL A 56 -9.19 10.55 14.63
CA VAL A 56 -7.92 9.84 14.36
C VAL A 56 -8.13 8.31 14.35
N ALA A 57 -8.99 7.79 15.21
CA ALA A 57 -9.35 6.37 15.22
C ALA A 57 -10.01 5.93 13.90
N VAL A 58 -10.94 6.73 13.36
CA VAL A 58 -11.59 6.45 12.07
C VAL A 58 -10.57 6.51 10.94
N GLN A 59 -9.65 7.49 10.95
CA GLN A 59 -8.60 7.61 9.93
C GLN A 59 -7.69 6.37 9.91
N ILE A 60 -7.26 5.89 11.08
CA ILE A 60 -6.44 4.67 11.21
C ILE A 60 -7.21 3.43 10.73
N ILE A 61 -8.49 3.29 11.11
CA ILE A 61 -9.32 2.17 10.67
C ILE A 61 -9.46 2.18 9.14
N VAL A 62 -9.74 3.35 8.55
CA VAL A 62 -9.86 3.51 7.09
C VAL A 62 -8.54 3.19 6.40
N PHE A 63 -7.40 3.69 6.92
CA PHE A 63 -6.07 3.40 6.40
C PHE A 63 -5.80 1.89 6.34
N VAL A 64 -5.99 1.20 7.47
CA VAL A 64 -5.73 -0.24 7.59
C VAL A 64 -6.69 -1.05 6.73
N ALA A 65 -7.98 -0.70 6.74
CA ALA A 65 -8.99 -1.39 5.95
C ALA A 65 -8.72 -1.28 4.45
N VAL A 66 -8.45 -0.07 3.94
CA VAL A 66 -8.21 0.15 2.50
C VAL A 66 -6.88 -0.47 2.05
N SER A 67 -5.82 -0.34 2.86
CA SER A 67 -4.52 -0.97 2.54
C SER A 67 -4.61 -2.50 2.56
N GLY A 68 -5.28 -3.06 3.57
CA GLY A 68 -5.48 -4.51 3.68
C GLY A 68 -6.35 -5.06 2.55
N LEU A 69 -7.40 -4.34 2.18
CA LEU A 69 -8.30 -4.74 1.10
C LEU A 69 -7.57 -4.72 -0.25
N THR A 70 -6.83 -3.65 -0.56
CA THR A 70 -6.05 -3.56 -1.80
C THR A 70 -4.96 -4.63 -1.87
N LEU A 71 -4.22 -4.89 -0.78
CA LEU A 71 -3.25 -5.99 -0.70
C LEU A 71 -3.90 -7.37 -0.93
N ALA A 72 -5.06 -7.64 -0.32
CA ALA A 72 -5.77 -8.90 -0.47
C ALA A 72 -6.23 -9.14 -1.92
N PHE A 73 -6.72 -8.08 -2.59
CA PHE A 73 -7.10 -8.15 -4.00
C PHE A 73 -5.89 -8.35 -4.91
N THR A 74 -4.79 -7.63 -4.68
CA THR A 74 -3.55 -7.79 -5.45
C THR A 74 -3.01 -9.20 -5.33
N ARG A 75 -3.02 -9.82 -4.15
CA ARG A 75 -2.59 -11.21 -3.98
C ARG A 75 -3.40 -12.21 -4.81
N LYS A 76 -4.74 -12.04 -4.86
CA LYS A 76 -5.60 -12.88 -5.70
C LYS A 76 -5.40 -12.62 -7.19
N PHE A 77 -5.21 -11.35 -7.58
CA PHE A 77 -5.01 -10.95 -8.97
C PHE A 77 -3.68 -11.46 -9.51
N VAL A 78 -2.58 -11.28 -8.76
CA VAL A 78 -1.25 -11.77 -9.12
C VAL A 78 -1.26 -13.28 -9.31
N LYS A 79 -1.90 -14.07 -8.42
CA LYS A 79 -2.02 -15.52 -8.60
C LYS A 79 -2.83 -15.94 -9.84
N LYS A 80 -3.79 -15.11 -10.28
CA LYS A 80 -4.64 -15.39 -11.45
C LYS A 80 -4.02 -14.94 -12.77
N VAL A 81 -3.16 -13.90 -12.73
CA VAL A 81 -2.48 -13.36 -13.91
C VAL A 81 -1.13 -14.05 -14.13
N LEU A 82 -0.37 -14.29 -13.06
CA LEU A 82 0.77 -15.21 -13.09
C LEU A 82 0.27 -16.65 -12.99
N HIS A 83 -0.47 -17.10 -13.99
CA HIS A 83 -0.35 -18.49 -14.41
C HIS A 83 1.06 -18.64 -14.96
N VAL A 84 2.04 -18.74 -14.07
CA VAL A 84 3.36 -19.26 -14.42
C VAL A 84 3.05 -20.65 -14.95
N LYS A 85 2.94 -20.78 -16.29
CA LYS A 85 3.14 -22.07 -16.94
C LYS A 85 4.40 -22.58 -16.26
N LYS A 86 4.29 -23.70 -15.54
CA LYS A 86 5.47 -24.44 -15.11
C LYS A 86 6.20 -24.78 -16.39
N THR A 87 7.09 -23.91 -16.83
CA THR A 87 8.00 -24.21 -17.91
C THR A 87 8.90 -25.26 -17.30
N PRO A 88 8.87 -26.52 -17.79
CA PRO A 88 9.76 -27.54 -17.27
C PRO A 88 11.18 -26.98 -17.39
N THR A 89 11.86 -26.93 -16.27
CA THR A 89 13.27 -26.54 -16.28
C THR A 89 14.06 -27.72 -16.83
N ASN A 90 15.24 -27.52 -17.42
CA ASN A 90 16.06 -28.62 -17.94
C ASN A 90 16.37 -29.72 -16.91
N ALA A 91 16.10 -29.51 -15.62
CA ALA A 91 16.15 -30.55 -14.58
C ALA A 91 14.99 -31.57 -14.71
N ASP A 92 13.81 -31.14 -15.15
CA ASP A 92 12.62 -31.99 -15.30
C ASP A 92 12.72 -32.92 -16.53
N SER A 93 13.58 -32.63 -17.52
CA SER A 93 13.78 -33.48 -18.70
C SER A 93 14.72 -34.67 -18.44
N VAL A 94 15.48 -34.67 -17.33
CA VAL A 94 16.42 -35.73 -16.97
C VAL A 94 15.78 -36.76 -16.02
N ILE A 95 14.69 -36.40 -15.35
CA ILE A 95 13.94 -37.28 -14.45
C ILE A 95 13.13 -38.25 -15.31
N GLY A 96 13.68 -39.45 -15.54
CA GLY A 96 13.09 -40.52 -16.35
C GLY A 96 13.93 -40.95 -17.57
N ALA A 97 15.04 -40.27 -17.85
CA ALA A 97 15.94 -40.61 -18.96
C ALA A 97 17.01 -41.66 -18.61
N VAL A 98 17.07 -42.12 -17.35
CA VAL A 98 17.94 -43.22 -16.93
C VAL A 98 17.06 -44.45 -16.70
N GLY A 99 16.84 -45.19 -17.77
CA GLY A 99 16.24 -46.52 -17.81
C GLY A 99 16.97 -47.35 -18.85
#